data_AF-A0A7G9R6X8-F1
#
_entry.id   AF-A0A7G9R6X8-F1
#
_cell.length_a   1.000
_cell.length_b   1.000
_cell.length_c   1.000
_cell.angle_alpha   90.00
_cell.angle_beta   90.00
_cell.angle_gamma   90.00
#
_symmetry.space_group_name_H-M   'P 1'
#
loop_
_entity.id
_entity.type
_entity.pdbx_description
1 polymer ?
#
loop_
_entity_poly.entity_id
_entity_poly.type
_entity_poly.pdbx_seq_one_letter_code
_entity_poly.pdbx_strand_id
1 'polypeptide(L)' 'MSDSRSVSTSGGRQTRDKRTSPATFYRQVVAELRKVVWPTQEQLITYFIVVLVFVVVLMTIVSLLDLGFGKLVFAVFG' A
#
# COMPACT_ATOMS: atom_id res chain seq x y z
N MET A 1 18.15 -72.73 6.28
CA MET A 1 17.33 -71.88 7.17
C MET A 1 18.26 -70.96 7.92
N SER A 2 18.15 -69.67 7.65
CA SER A 2 18.53 -68.51 8.48
C SER A 2 18.35 -67.27 7.63
N ASP A 3 17.14 -66.73 7.70
CA ASP A 3 16.78 -65.38 7.31
C ASP A 3 17.69 -64.36 8.01
N SER A 4 18.02 -63.24 7.34
CA SER A 4 17.74 -61.90 7.89
C SER A 4 18.32 -60.76 7.07
N ARG A 5 17.37 -60.03 6.47
CA ARG A 5 17.23 -58.57 6.46
C ARG A 5 18.14 -57.78 5.52
N SER A 6 17.54 -57.54 4.35
CA SER A 6 17.56 -56.27 3.63
C SER A 6 17.55 -55.06 4.58
N VAL A 7 18.71 -54.39 4.68
CA VAL A 7 18.76 -53.01 5.16
C VAL A 7 18.56 -52.12 3.94
N SER A 8 17.31 -51.70 3.74
CA SER A 8 17.00 -50.54 2.92
C SER A 8 17.40 -49.30 3.71
N THR A 9 18.62 -48.80 3.43
CA THR A 9 19.04 -47.50 3.94
C THR A 9 18.12 -46.44 3.34
N SER A 10 17.29 -45.92 4.22
CA SER A 10 16.34 -44.84 4.05
C SER A 10 17.00 -43.59 3.46
N GLY A 11 16.22 -42.92 2.61
CA GLY A 11 16.61 -41.77 1.81
C GLY A 11 17.40 -40.72 2.58
N GLY A 12 18.66 -40.55 2.15
CA GLY A 12 19.47 -39.37 2.42
C GLY A 12 18.78 -38.15 1.84
N ARG A 13 18.12 -37.40 2.73
CA ARG A 13 17.47 -36.12 2.51
C ARG A 13 18.36 -35.22 1.67
N GLN A 14 17.90 -34.92 0.45
CA GLN A 14 18.55 -33.98 -0.46
C GLN A 14 18.82 -32.66 0.29
N THR A 15 20.10 -32.41 0.53
CA THR A 15 20.63 -31.10 0.84
C THR A 15 20.40 -30.24 -0.40
N ARG A 16 19.23 -29.60 -0.46
CA ARG A 16 18.91 -28.61 -1.48
C ARG A 16 19.79 -27.40 -1.21
N ASP A 17 20.65 -27.12 -2.17
CA ASP A 17 21.52 -25.96 -2.22
C ASP A 17 20.82 -24.71 -1.70
N LYS A 18 21.40 -24.14 -0.65
CA LYS A 18 21.13 -22.79 -0.18
C LYS A 18 21.65 -21.79 -1.21
N ARG A 19 21.01 -21.70 -2.37
CA ARG A 19 21.06 -20.47 -3.16
C ARG A 19 20.25 -19.45 -2.36
N THR A 20 20.88 -18.35 -1.95
CA THR A 20 20.21 -17.20 -1.33
C THR A 20 19.02 -16.82 -2.21
N SER A 21 17.85 -17.28 -1.81
CA SER A 21 16.67 -17.25 -2.68
C SER A 21 16.05 -15.85 -2.58
N PRO A 22 15.58 -15.27 -3.69
CA PRO A 22 14.75 -14.05 -3.69
C PRO A 22 13.57 -14.11 -2.70
N ALA A 23 13.10 -15.32 -2.39
CA ALA A 23 12.10 -15.59 -1.37
C ALA A 23 12.52 -15.17 0.05
N THR A 24 13.81 -15.22 0.37
CA THR A 24 14.34 -14.81 1.68
C THR A 24 14.41 -13.28 1.79
N PHE A 25 14.81 -12.60 0.71
CA PHE A 25 14.81 -11.13 0.62
C PHE A 25 13.40 -10.55 0.71
N TYR A 26 12.41 -11.13 0.00
CA TYR A 26 11.02 -10.70 0.11
C TYR A 26 10.48 -10.81 1.54
N ARG A 27 10.82 -11.91 2.24
CA ARG A 27 10.49 -12.09 3.66
C ARG A 27 11.14 -11.02 4.55
N GLN A 28 12.38 -10.62 4.28
CA GLN A 28 13.04 -9.52 5.00
C GLN A 28 12.37 -8.17 4.71
N VAL A 29 12.02 -7.86 3.46
CA VAL A 29 11.33 -6.62 3.10
C VAL A 29 9.98 -6.52 3.81
N VAL A 30 9.18 -7.58 3.82
CA VAL A 30 7.89 -7.61 4.56
C VAL A 30 8.11 -7.44 6.07
N ALA A 31 9.18 -8.02 6.63
CA ALA A 31 9.51 -7.85 8.05
C ALA A 31 9.92 -6.39 8.39
N GLU A 32 10.63 -5.71 7.49
CA GLU A 32 11.03 -4.31 7.66
C GLU A 32 9.85 -3.35 7.40
N LEU A 33 9.00 -3.64 6.42
CA LEU A 33 7.78 -2.86 6.13
C LEU A 33 6.78 -2.92 7.29
N ARG A 34 6.74 -4.02 8.07
CA ARG A 34 5.92 -4.10 9.29
C ARG A 34 6.47 -3.24 10.44
N LYS A 35 7.75 -2.82 10.37
CA LYS A 35 8.33 -1.86 11.34
C LYS A 35 8.02 -0.42 10.97
N VAL A 36 7.60 -0.15 9.73
CA VAL A 36 7.04 1.16 9.39
C VAL A 36 5.72 1.24 10.14
N VAL A 37 5.67 2.18 11.09
CA VAL A 37 4.50 2.44 11.92
C VAL A 37 3.29 2.61 11.00
N TRP A 38 2.43 1.60 10.97
CA TRP A 38 1.23 1.66 10.16
C TRP A 38 0.24 2.56 10.89
N PRO A 39 -0.07 3.73 10.33
CA PRO A 39 -0.87 4.74 11.02
C PRO A 39 -2.25 4.17 11.35
N THR A 40 -2.84 4.63 12.46
CA THR A 40 -4.20 4.24 12.82
C THR A 40 -5.21 4.84 11.84
N GLN A 41 -6.33 4.14 11.61
CA GLN A 41 -7.36 4.60 10.67
C GLN A 41 -7.92 6.00 11.03
N GLU A 42 -7.93 6.34 12.31
CA GLU A 42 -8.38 7.64 12.81
C GLU A 42 -7.50 8.80 12.33
N GLN A 43 -6.17 8.60 12.25
CA GLN A 43 -5.25 9.62 11.75
C GLN A 43 -5.50 9.87 10.26
N LEU A 44 -5.70 8.79 9.49
CA LEU A 44 -5.99 8.88 8.05
C LEU A 44 -7.30 9.64 7.80
N ILE A 45 -8.35 9.34 8.56
CA ILE A 45 -9.65 10.01 8.43
C ILE A 45 -9.53 11.49 8.82
N THR A 46 -8.82 11.81 9.89
CA THR A 46 -8.62 13.20 10.31
C THR A 46 -7.92 14.02 9.23
N TYR A 47 -6.81 13.50 8.69
CA TYR A 47 -6.09 14.18 7.61
C TYR A 47 -6.92 14.28 6.32
N PHE A 48 -7.69 13.23 6.01
CA PHE A 48 -8.61 13.24 4.88
C PHE A 48 -9.69 14.33 5.03
N ILE A 49 -10.31 14.47 6.22
CA ILE A 49 -11.32 15.49 6.49
C ILE A 49 -10.73 16.90 6.35
N VAL A 50 -9.52 17.14 6.90
CA VAL A 50 -8.86 18.44 6.77
C VAL A 50 -8.68 18.83 5.30
N VAL A 51 -8.19 17.90 4.48
CA VAL A 51 -8.02 18.12 3.02
C VAL A 51 -9.38 18.33 2.34
N LEU A 52 -10.39 17.54 2.69
CA LEU A 52 -11.74 17.67 2.12
C LEU A 52 -12.33 19.06 2.38
N VAL A 53 -12.25 19.54 3.63
CA VAL A 53 -12.72 20.89 4.00
C VAL A 53 -11.96 21.96 3.21
N PHE A 54 -10.64 21.83 3.11
CA PHE A 54 -9.81 22.77 2.36
C PHE A 54 -10.20 22.84 0.87
N VAL A 55 -10.41 21.69 0.23
CA VAL A 55 -10.85 21.61 -1.18
C VAL A 55 -12.22 22.26 -1.36
N VAL A 56 -13.17 22.03 -0.44
CA VAL A 56 -14.51 22.64 -0.49
C VAL A 56 -14.44 24.17 -0.39
N VAL A 57 -13.56 24.71 0.46
CA VAL A 57 -13.36 26.16 0.57
C VAL A 57 -12.86 26.74 -0.76
N LEU A 58 -11.85 26.12 -1.37
CA LEU A 58 -11.33 26.57 -2.67
C LEU A 58 -12.39 26.47 -3.77
N MET A 59 -13.12 25.35 -3.84
CA MET A 59 -14.23 25.17 -4.78
C MET A 59 -15.29 26.27 -4.60
N THR A 60 -15.60 26.65 -3.36
CA THR A 60 -16.59 27.70 -3.06
C THR A 60 -16.11 29.06 -3.58
N ILE A 61 -14.86 29.43 -3.30
CA ILE A 61 -14.28 30.70 -3.75
C ILE A 61 -14.23 30.76 -5.27
N VAL A 62 -13.73 29.69 -5.91
CA VAL A 62 -13.65 29.59 -7.37
C VAL A 62 -15.05 29.69 -7.99
N SER A 63 -16.03 28.94 -7.47
CA SER A 63 -17.41 28.99 -7.96
C SER A 63 -18.03 30.39 -7.82
N LEU A 64 -17.79 31.08 -6.71
CA LEU A 64 -18.27 32.45 -6.51
C LEU A 64 -17.65 33.41 -7.52
N LEU A 65 -16.35 33.29 -7.77
CA LEU A 65 -15.66 34.07 -8.78
C LEU A 65 -16.18 33.75 -10.18
N ASP A 66 -16.33 32.48 -10.55
CA ASP A 66 -16.86 32.06 -11.85
C ASP A 66 -18.27 32.63 -12.10
N LEU A 67 -19.15 32.60 -11.09
CA LEU A 67 -20.49 33.19 -11.17
C LEU A 67 -20.44 34.72 -11.24
N GLY A 68 -19.54 35.34 -10.48
CA GLY A 68 -19.33 36.79 -10.47
C GLY A 68 -18.83 37.30 -11.82
N PHE A 69 -17.77 36.68 -12.34
CA PHE A 69 -17.20 36.97 -13.65
C PHE A 69 -18.18 36.65 -14.77
N GLY A 70 -18.92 35.54 -14.70
CA GLY A 70 -19.94 35.20 -15.68
C GLY A 70 -21.00 36.30 -15.82
N LYS A 71 -21.50 36.83 -14.68
CA LYS A 71 -22.45 37.96 -14.69
C LYS A 71 -21.81 39.25 -15.21
N LEU A 72 -20.56 39.54 -14.84
CA LEU A 72 -19.82 40.72 -15.30
C LEU A 72 -19.61 40.70 -16.81
N VAL A 73 -19.20 39.55 -17.36
CA VAL A 73 -18.98 39.36 -18.79
C VAL A 73 -20.30 39.52 -19.55
N PHE A 74 -21.40 38.91 -19.07
CA PHE A 74 -22.72 39.11 -19.67
C PHE A 74 -23.18 40.57 -19.65
N ALA A 75 -22.86 41.33 -18.60
CA ALA A 75 -23.23 42.74 -18.52
C ALA A 75 -22.36 43.67 -19.38
N VAL A 76 -21.13 43.28 -19.70
CA VAL A 76 -20.17 44.07 -20.49
C VAL A 76 -20.25 43.74 -21.98
N PHE A 77 -20.51 42.48 -22.33
CA PHE A 77 -20.48 41.97 -23.71
C PHE A 77 -21.85 41.51 -24.24
N GLY A 78 -22.89 41.49 -23.41
CA GLY A 78 -24.29 41.31 -23.81
C GLY A 78 -25.02 42.64 -23.94
#